data_AF-A0A0N4U9A4-F1
#
_entry.id   AF-A0A0N4U9A4-F1
#
_cell.length_a   1.000
_cell.length_b   1.000
_cell.length_c   1.000
_cell.angle_alpha   90.00
_cell.angle_beta   90.00
_cell.angle_gamma   90.00
#
_symmetry.space_group_name_H-M   'P 1'
#
loop_
_entity.id
_entity.type
_entity.pdbx_description
1 polymer ?
#
loop_
_entity_poly.entity_id
_entity_poly.type
_entity_poly.pdbx_seq_one_letter_code
_entity_poly.pdbx_strand_id
1 'polypeptide(L)'
;MREKGDGRISLIHFEGFFRRSVQSNSNYVCTKEKTCIITAKTRNCCQYCRFQKCLRVGMKKEAIRAERNQKRKERDDARYQISKKQ
;
A
#
# COMPACT_ATOMS: atom_id res chain seq x y z
N MET A 1 2.43 24.96 8.45
CA MET A 1 1.76 24.77 7.15
C MET A 1 0.82 23.58 7.27
N ARG A 2 -0.50 23.80 7.40
CA ARG A 2 -1.51 22.74 7.43
C ARG A 2 -2.15 22.71 6.05
N GLU A 3 -1.79 21.74 5.21
CA GLU A 3 -2.45 21.51 3.93
C GLU A 3 -3.91 21.09 4.19
N LYS A 4 -4.82 22.07 4.16
CA LYS A 4 -6.26 21.86 4.27
C LYS A 4 -6.76 21.24 2.96
N GLY A 5 -6.79 19.90 2.88
CA GLY A 5 -7.33 19.21 1.70
C GLY A 5 -7.54 17.70 1.85
N ASP A 6 -7.03 17.10 2.92
CA ASP A 6 -7.07 15.66 3.12
C ASP A 6 -8.27 15.25 3.96
N GLY A 7 -9.39 14.89 3.34
CA GLY A 7 -10.37 14.06 4.05
C GLY A 7 -9.63 12.83 4.59
N ARG A 8 -9.56 12.64 5.92
CA ARG A 8 -8.76 11.62 6.63
C ARG A 8 -8.82 10.26 5.91
N ILE A 9 -7.87 9.98 5.03
CA ILE A 9 -7.61 8.63 4.56
C ILE A 9 -6.62 8.07 5.56
N SER A 10 -7.05 7.07 6.34
CA SER A 10 -6.22 6.51 7.40
C SER A 10 -4.92 5.92 6.86
N LEU A 11 -3.85 6.01 7.67
CA LEU A 11 -2.51 5.52 7.35
C LEU A 11 -2.55 4.05 6.88
N ILE A 12 -3.44 3.24 7.46
CA ILE A 12 -3.66 1.83 7.10
C ILE A 12 -4.07 1.64 5.63
N HIS A 13 -4.86 2.56 5.06
CA HIS A 13 -5.32 2.46 3.66
C HIS A 13 -4.22 2.84 2.67
N PHE A 14 -3.34 3.75 3.08
CA PHE A 14 -2.18 4.13 2.32
C PHE A 14 -1.10 3.04 2.41
N GLU A 15 -0.82 2.51 3.60
CA GLU A 15 0.16 1.43 3.82
C GLU A 15 -0.21 0.18 3.02
N GLY A 16 -1.47 -0.26 3.08
CA GLY A 16 -1.92 -1.44 2.34
C GLY A 16 -1.85 -1.26 0.83
N PHE A 17 -2.16 -0.06 0.31
CA PHE A 17 -2.03 0.25 -1.10
C PHE A 17 -0.55 0.32 -1.52
N PHE A 18 0.25 1.11 -0.81
CA PHE A 18 1.68 1.28 -1.05
C PHE A 18 2.43 -0.05 -1.04
N ARG A 19 2.17 -0.91 -0.05
CA ARG A 19 2.74 -2.26 0.02
C ARG A 19 2.43 -3.10 -1.21
N ARG A 20 1.16 -3.13 -1.64
CA ARG A 20 0.77 -3.87 -2.84
C ARG A 20 1.49 -3.32 -4.06
N SER A 21 1.46 -2.00 -4.26
CA SER A 21 2.10 -1.33 -5.39
C SER A 21 3.61 -1.60 -5.48
N VAL A 22 4.31 -1.60 -4.35
CA VAL A 22 5.76 -1.90 -4.29
C VAL A 22 6.03 -3.38 -4.58
N GLN A 23 5.26 -4.29 -4.00
CA GLN A 23 5.45 -5.74 -4.22
C GLN A 23 5.17 -6.17 -5.66
N SER A 24 4.18 -5.56 -6.31
CA SER A 24 3.82 -5.89 -7.69
C SER A 24 4.58 -5.07 -8.75
N ASN A 25 5.57 -4.25 -8.37
CA ASN A 25 6.27 -3.32 -9.27
C ASN A 25 5.30 -2.55 -10.19
N SER A 26 4.18 -2.08 -9.63
CA SER A 26 3.11 -1.50 -10.44
C SER A 26 3.49 -0.15 -11.02
N ASN A 27 3.55 -0.11 -12.36
CA ASN A 27 3.68 1.13 -13.13
C ASN A 27 2.32 1.76 -13.35
N TYR A 28 1.93 2.69 -12.48
CA TYR A 28 0.69 3.44 -12.68
C TYR A 28 0.88 4.59 -13.66
N VAL A 29 -0.11 4.84 -14.50
CA VAL A 29 -0.17 6.00 -15.40
C VAL A 29 -1.31 6.91 -14.96
N CYS A 30 -1.08 8.23 -14.96
CA CYS A 30 -2.16 9.19 -14.76
C CYS A 30 -2.86 9.46 -16.09
N THR A 31 -4.19 9.39 -16.09
CA THR A 31 -5.03 9.74 -17.25
C THR A 31 -5.36 11.23 -17.33
N LYS A 32 -4.85 12.02 -16.39
CA LYS A 32 -5.01 13.48 -16.30
C LYS A 32 -3.61 14.12 -16.22
N GLU A 33 -3.51 15.29 -15.60
CA GLU A 33 -2.28 16.08 -15.49
C GLU A 33 -1.40 15.72 -14.29
N LYS A 34 -1.52 14.51 -13.72
CA LYS A 34 -0.78 14.08 -12.50
C LYS A 34 -1.07 14.94 -11.25
N THR A 35 -2.18 15.68 -11.26
CA THR A 35 -2.63 16.60 -10.20
C THR A 35 -3.91 16.11 -9.50
N CYS A 36 -4.29 14.85 -9.65
CA CYS A 36 -5.54 14.33 -9.10
C CYS A 36 -5.59 14.44 -7.56
N ILE A 37 -6.65 15.08 -7.04
CA ILE A 37 -6.89 15.19 -5.59
C ILE A 37 -7.37 13.84 -5.04
N ILE A 38 -6.61 13.30 -4.09
CA ILE A 38 -6.87 11.99 -3.46
C ILE A 38 -7.62 12.21 -2.14
N THR A 39 -8.92 11.96 -2.18
CA THR A 39 -9.85 11.99 -1.03
C THR A 39 -10.40 10.59 -0.75
N ALA A 40 -11.08 10.39 0.38
CA ALA A 40 -11.70 9.09 0.71
C ALA A 40 -12.63 8.57 -0.41
N LYS A 41 -13.32 9.47 -1.11
CA LYS A 41 -14.20 9.14 -2.24
C LYS A 41 -13.45 8.92 -3.55
N THR A 42 -12.40 9.71 -3.81
CA THR A 42 -11.68 9.73 -5.11
C THR A 42 -10.40 8.89 -5.14
N ARG A 43 -10.03 8.24 -4.03
CA ARG A 43 -8.75 7.49 -3.93
C ARG A 43 -8.58 6.37 -4.96
N ASN A 44 -9.66 5.87 -5.55
CA ASN A 44 -9.59 4.83 -6.57
C ASN A 44 -9.59 5.41 -8.01
N CYS A 45 -9.83 6.71 -8.19
CA CYS A 45 -9.90 7.35 -9.50
C CYS A 45 -8.53 7.44 -10.20
N CYS A 46 -7.44 7.54 -9.45
CA CYS A 46 -6.10 7.61 -10.02
C CYS A 46 -5.07 6.94 -9.11
N GLN A 47 -4.67 5.73 -9.48
CA GLN A 47 -3.66 4.96 -8.74
C GLN A 47 -2.30 5.65 -8.77
N TYR A 48 -1.94 6.31 -9.88
CA TYR A 48 -0.69 7.07 -9.98
C TYR A 48 -0.60 8.19 -8.94
N CYS A 49 -1.60 9.08 -8.90
CA CYS A 49 -1.60 10.19 -7.95
C CYS A 49 -1.72 9.70 -6.50
N ARG A 50 -2.43 8.60 -6.26
CA ARG A 50 -2.46 7.96 -4.94
C ARG A 50 -1.08 7.45 -4.53
N PHE A 51 -0.37 6.76 -5.42
CA PHE A 51 0.98 6.25 -5.16
C PHE A 51 1.98 7.37 -4.94
N GLN A 52 1.94 8.42 -5.78
CA GLN A 52 2.73 9.63 -5.60
C GLN A 52 2.44 10.32 -4.26
N LYS A 53 1.18 10.39 -3.83
CA LYS A 53 0.83 10.89 -2.49
C LYS A 53 1.42 10.01 -1.38
N CYS A 54 1.44 8.68 -1.53
CA CYS A 54 2.12 7.78 -0.58
C CYS A 54 3.59 8.16 -0.44
N LEU A 55 4.28 8.34 -1.57
CA LEU A 55 5.70 8.71 -1.59
C LEU A 55 5.92 10.09 -0.96
N ARG A 56 5.07 11.07 -1.27
CA ARG A 56 5.18 12.44 -0.76
C ARG A 56 4.99 12.54 0.75
N VAL A 57 4.07 11.76 1.33
CA VAL A 57 3.91 11.70 2.80
C VAL A 57 5.01 10.90 3.51
N GLY A 58 6.02 10.43 2.76
CA GLY A 58 7.18 9.74 3.32
C GLY A 58 6.94 8.25 3.59
N MET A 59 6.03 7.59 2.87
CA MET A 59 5.93 6.13 2.94
C MET A 59 7.21 5.51 2.39
N LYS A 60 8.04 5.01 3.31
CA LYS A 60 9.29 4.32 3.04
C LYS A 60 9.02 2.84 2.79
N LYS A 61 9.70 2.25 1.79
CA LYS A 61 9.61 0.80 1.50
C LYS A 61 10.03 -0.01 2.73
N GLU A 62 10.99 0.52 3.47
CA GLU A 62 11.59 -0.03 4.69
C GLU A 62 10.58 -0.08 5.85
N ALA A 63 9.62 0.85 5.91
CA ALA A 63 8.61 0.91 6.97
C ALA A 63 7.50 -0.14 6.80
N ILE A 64 7.38 -0.74 5.61
CA ILE A 64 6.48 -1.86 5.38
C ILE A 64 7.14 -3.11 5.97
N ARG A 65 6.93 -3.32 7.28
CA ARG A 65 7.45 -4.49 7.99
C ARG A 65 7.12 -5.77 7.23
N ALA A 66 8.16 -6.40 6.67
CA ALA A 66 8.11 -7.73 6.07
C ALA A 66 7.66 -8.80 7.10
N GLU A 67 7.74 -8.49 8.39
CA GLU A 67 7.39 -9.36 9.51
C GLU A 67 6.00 -10.01 9.40
N ARG A 68 4.99 -9.32 8.87
CA ARG A 68 3.65 -9.93 8.71
C ARG A 68 3.64 -11.03 7.64
N ASN A 69 4.43 -10.89 6.57
CA ASN A 69 4.55 -11.93 5.55
C ASN A 69 5.41 -13.09 6.04
N GLN A 70 6.46 -12.80 6.83
CA GLN A 70 7.30 -13.85 7.44
C GLN A 70 6.47 -14.74 8.39
N LYS A 71 5.70 -14.14 9.32
CA LYS A 71 4.82 -14.91 10.22
C LYS A 71 3.76 -15.71 9.49
N ARG A 72 3.23 -15.17 8.38
CA ARG A 72 2.26 -15.90 7.55
C ARG A 72 2.93 -17.09 6.84
N LYS A 73 4.12 -16.88 6.26
CA LYS A 73 4.89 -17.94 5.61
C LYS A 73 5.27 -19.04 6.62
N GLU A 74 5.75 -18.68 7.81
CA GLU A 74 6.05 -19.62 8.89
C GLU A 74 4.83 -20.45 9.30
N ARG A 75 3.65 -19.83 9.41
CA ARG A 75 2.41 -20.53 9.72
C ARG A 75 1.96 -21.44 8.57
N ASP A 76 2.08 -20.97 7.34
CA ASP A 76 1.70 -21.74 6.15
C ASP A 76 2.68 -22.93 5.95
N ASP A 77 3.98 -22.74 6.20
CA ASP A 77 5.02 -23.78 6.23
C ASP A 77 4.76 -24.77 7.38
N ALA A 78 4.46 -24.31 8.59
CA ALA A 78 4.12 -25.18 9.73
C ALA A 78 2.88 -26.04 9.44
N ARG A 79 1.85 -25.45 8.81
CA ARG A 79 0.65 -26.18 8.37
C ARG A 79 0.98 -27.22 7.31
N TYR A 80 1.86 -26.90 6.35
CA TYR A 80 2.34 -27.85 5.34
C TYR A 80 3.10 -29.01 5.99
N GLN A 81 3.98 -28.75 6.96
CA GLN A 81 4.70 -29.80 7.69
C GLN A 81 3.78 -30.70 8.51
N ILE A 82 2.72 -30.16 9.11
CA ILE A 82 1.70 -30.96 9.81
C ILE A 82 0.96 -31.87 8.82
N SER A 83 0.58 -31.35 7.64
CA SER A 83 -0.13 -32.15 6.63
C SER A 83 0.68 -33.29 6.01
N LYS A 84 2.01 -33.24 6.08
CA LYS A 84 2.89 -34.32 5.59
C LYS A 84 3.21 -35.40 6.62
N LYS A 85 2.85 -35.19 7.89
CA LYS A 85 3.06 -36.16 8.99
C LYS A 85 1.83 -37.02 9.30
N GLN A 86 0.79 -36.96 8.46
CA GLN A 86 -0.28 -37.95 8.35
C GLN A 86 -0.11 -38.72 7.06
#